data_AF-A0A8J8DEB4-F1
#
_entry.id   AF-A0A8J8DEB4-F1
#
_cell.length_a   1.000
_cell.length_b   1.000
_cell.length_c   1.000
_cell.angle_alpha   90.00
_cell.angle_beta   90.00
_cell.angle_gamma   90.00
#
_symmetry.space_group_name_H-M   'P 1'
#
loop_
_entity.id
_entity.type
_entity.pdbx_description
1 polymer ?
#
loop_
_entity_poly.entity_id
_entity_poly.type
_entity_poly.pdbx_seq_one_letter_code
_entity_poly.pdbx_strand_id
1 'polypeptide(L)' 'MLAKVDPKGRLYLPKELRKNLPKEVYLVRVDDGILIVPKPEDPLKELEELGKNLPDIPIKEIRVEILKEAEKLAGE' A
#
# COMPACT_ATOMS: atom_id res chain seq x y z
N MET A 1 -2.64 15.97 10.99
CA MET A 1 -3.87 16.72 10.67
C MET A 1 -5.02 16.09 11.47
N LEU A 2 -5.84 16.89 12.15
CA LEU A 2 -6.98 16.37 12.90
C LEU A 2 -8.21 16.33 11.99
N ALA A 3 -8.78 15.15 11.80
CA ALA A 3 -10.02 14.94 11.06
C ALA A 3 -11.07 14.32 11.98
N LYS A 4 -12.34 14.69 11.80
CA LYS A 4 -13.45 14.18 12.61
C LYS A 4 -14.24 13.16 11.81
N VAL A 5 -14.59 12.06 12.47
CA VAL A 5 -15.54 11.08 11.97
C VAL A 5 -16.93 11.54 12.39
N ASP A 6 -17.87 11.59 11.45
CA ASP A 6 -19.24 11.95 11.76
C ASP A 6 -20.01 10.78 12.42
N PRO A 7 -21.23 11.01 12.97
CA PRO A 7 -22.01 9.94 13.60
C PRO A 7 -22.38 8.77 12.69
N LYS A 8 -22.22 8.90 11.37
CA LYS A 8 -22.46 7.84 10.39
C LYS A 8 -21.18 7.08 10.03
N GLY A 9 -20.05 7.36 10.71
CA GLY A 9 -18.77 6.72 10.46
C GLY A 9 -18.01 7.28 9.25
N ARG A 10 -18.42 8.43 8.69
CA ARG A 10 -17.78 9.02 7.52
C ARG A 10 -16.60 9.89 7.93
N LEU A 11 -15.45 9.65 7.31
CA LEU A 11 -14.26 10.49 7.45
C LEU A 11 -14.14 11.41 6.23
N TYR A 12 -14.14 12.72 6.44
CA TYR A 12 -13.89 13.66 5.37
C TYR A 12 -12.39 13.74 5.05
N LEU A 13 -12.03 13.41 3.81
CA LEU A 13 -10.66 13.57 3.32
C LEU A 13 -10.46 14.97 2.72
N PRO A 14 -9.50 15.77 3.23
CA PRO A 14 -9.12 17.05 2.66
C PRO A 14 -8.74 16.94 1.17
N LYS A 15 -8.89 18.06 0.44
CA LYS A 15 -8.64 18.10 -1.01
C LYS A 15 -7.23 17.60 -1.38
N GLU A 16 -6.24 17.92 -0.57
CA GLU A 16 -4.84 17.52 -0.79
C GLU A 16 -4.67 15.99 -0.78
N LEU A 17 -5.31 15.30 0.17
CA LEU A 17 -5.30 13.84 0.24
C LEU A 17 -6.14 13.19 -0.86
N ARG A 18 -7.22 13.84 -1.30
CA ARG A 18 -8.10 13.31 -2.36
C ARG A 18 -7.49 13.36 -3.76
N LYS A 19 -6.54 14.25 -4.04
CA LYS A 19 -5.99 14.43 -5.41
C LYS A 19 -5.38 13.15 -5.98
N ASN A 20 -4.81 12.31 -5.13
CA ASN A 20 -4.10 11.09 -5.53
C ASN A 20 -4.89 9.82 -5.20
N LEU A 21 -6.16 9.96 -4.76
CA LEU A 21 -6.99 8.82 -4.41
C LEU A 21 -8.02 8.53 -5.52
N PRO A 22 -8.11 7.27 -5.98
CA PRO A 22 -9.20 6.85 -6.83
C PRO A 22 -10.54 6.90 -6.08
N LYS A 23 -11.64 6.73 -6.82
CA LYS A 23 -12.99 6.77 -6.23
C LYS A 23 -13.23 5.64 -5.23
N GLU A 24 -12.54 4.51 -5.39
CA GLU A 24 -12.65 3.34 -4.55
C GLU A 24 -11.31 3.08 -3.83
N VAL A 25 -11.39 2.67 -2.58
CA VAL A 25 -10.21 2.39 -1.74
C VAL A 25 -10.49 1.15 -0.90
N TYR A 26 -9.42 0.44 -0.54
CA TYR A 26 -9.45 -0.58 0.49
C TYR A 26 -9.17 0.05 1.85
N LEU A 27 -9.92 -0.38 2.86
CA LEU A 27 -9.63 -0.08 4.26
C LEU A 27 -9.06 -1.34 4.91
N VAL A 28 -7.79 -1.28 5.31
CA VAL A 28 -7.08 -2.40 5.92
C VAL A 28 -6.83 -2.08 7.38
N ARG A 29 -7.20 -2.99 8.28
CA ARG A 29 -6.88 -2.84 9.72
C ARG A 29 -5.43 -3.26 9.96
N VAL A 30 -4.69 -2.43 10.66
CA VAL A 30 -3.33 -2.68 11.15
C VAL A 30 -3.31 -2.47 12.67
N ASP A 31 -2.22 -2.83 13.34
CA ASP A 31 -2.15 -2.79 14.81
C ASP A 31 -2.47 -1.40 15.38
N ASP A 32 -1.93 -0.35 14.77
CA ASP A 32 -2.10 1.04 15.21
C ASP A 32 -3.24 1.80 14.51
N GLY A 33 -4.11 1.10 13.75
CA GLY A 33 -5.29 1.75 13.17
C GLY A 33 -5.75 1.18 11.83
N ILE A 34 -6.01 2.08 10.87
CA ILE A 34 -6.49 1.74 9.53
C ILE A 34 -5.60 2.37 8.46
N LEU A 35 -5.30 1.59 7.44
CA LEU A 35 -4.64 2.05 6.22
C LEU A 35 -5.68 2.22 5.12
N ILE A 36 -5.63 3.36 4.42
CA ILE A 36 -6.44 3.62 3.23
C ILE A 36 -5.56 3.36 2.02
N VAL A 37 -5.86 2.30 1.26
CA VAL A 37 -5.09 1.89 0.09
C VAL A 37 -5.91 2.17 -1.17
N PRO A 38 -5.37 2.91 -2.15
CA PRO A 38 -5.99 3.07 -3.48
C PRO A 38 -6.39 1.71 -4.07
N LYS A 39 -7.63 1.56 -4.53
CA LYS A 39 -7.97 0.42 -5.38
C LYS A 39 -7.50 0.71 -6.80
N PRO A 40 -6.66 -0.14 -7.40
CA PRO A 40 -6.28 0.04 -8.78
C PRO A 40 -7.44 -0.21 -9.74
N GLU A 41 -7.45 0.54 -10.83
CA GLU A 41 -8.43 0.34 -11.92
C GLU A 41 -8.20 -1.01 -12.62
N ASP A 42 -6.94 -1.39 -12.81
CA ASP A 42 -6.51 -2.66 -13.38
C ASP A 42 -5.36 -3.25 -12.52
N PRO A 43 -5.70 -4.17 -11.58
CA PRO A 43 -4.70 -4.78 -10.70
C PRO A 43 -3.62 -5.58 -11.45
N LEU A 44 -3.96 -6.17 -12.60
CA LEU A 44 -3.00 -6.98 -13.35
C LEU A 44 -1.99 -6.08 -14.06
N LYS A 45 -2.47 -5.02 -14.71
CA LYS A 45 -1.60 -4.07 -15.38
C LYS A 45 -0.66 -3.36 -14.40
N GLU A 46 -1.14 -2.95 -13.24
CA GLU A 46 -0.30 -2.34 -12.22
C GLU A 46 0.78 -3.33 -11.72
N LEU A 47 0.41 -4.59 -11.49
CA LEU A 47 1.36 -5.63 -11.11
C LEU A 47 2.44 -5.85 -12.19
N GLU A 48 2.06 -5.86 -13.47
CA GLU A 48 3.01 -5.95 -14.59
C GLU A 48 3.96 -4.74 -14.62
N GLU A 49 3.46 -3.53 -14.42
CA GLU A 49 4.28 -2.31 -14.39
C GLU A 49 5.25 -2.30 -13.20
N LEU A 50 4.81 -2.77 -12.03
CA LEU A 50 5.69 -2.99 -10.88
C LEU A 50 6.78 -4.02 -11.20
N GLY A 51 6.39 -5.12 -11.87
CA GLY A 51 7.32 -6.17 -12.28
C GLY A 51 8.41 -5.67 -13.24
N LYS A 52 8.10 -4.72 -14.13
CA LYS A 52 9.09 -4.10 -15.04
C LYS A 52 10.18 -3.31 -14.33
N ASN A 53 9.94 -2.86 -13.10
CA ASN A 53 10.92 -2.14 -12.29
C ASN A 53 11.84 -3.07 -11.49
N LEU A 54 11.63 -4.38 -11.55
CA LEU A 54 12.49 -5.34 -10.87
C LEU A 54 13.88 -5.42 -11.56
N PRO A 55 14.95 -5.61 -10.78
CA PRO A 55 16.28 -5.81 -11.34
C PRO A 55 16.33 -7.08 -12.19
N ASP A 56 17.11 -7.03 -13.27
CA ASP A 56 17.33 -8.18 -14.18
C ASP A 56 18.35 -9.15 -13.56
N ILE A 57 17.96 -9.78 -12.46
CA ILE A 57 18.73 -10.80 -11.74
C ILE A 57 17.91 -12.09 -11.59
N PRO A 58 18.57 -13.25 -11.43
CA PRO A 58 17.86 -14.51 -11.26
C PRO A 58 16.91 -14.47 -10.08
N ILE A 59 15.71 -15.03 -10.23
CA ILE A 59 14.69 -15.07 -9.17
C ILE A 59 15.18 -15.71 -7.85
N LYS A 60 16.19 -16.57 -7.93
CA LYS A 60 16.85 -17.15 -6.76
C LYS A 60 17.55 -16.08 -5.91
N GLU A 61 18.21 -15.12 -6.55
CA GLU A 61 18.91 -14.03 -5.87
C GLU A 61 17.92 -13.06 -5.23
N ILE A 62 16.87 -12.68 -5.97
CA ILE A 62 15.75 -11.88 -5.45
C ILE A 62 15.16 -12.51 -4.19
N ARG A 63 14.93 -13.84 -4.19
CA ARG A 63 14.41 -14.55 -3.02
C ARG A 63 15.34 -14.49 -1.81
N VAL A 64 16.66 -14.60 -2.04
CA VAL A 64 17.64 -14.50 -0.96
C VAL A 64 17.64 -13.10 -0.35
N GLU A 65 17.54 -12.05 -1.17
CA GLU A 65 17.45 -10.67 -0.69
C GLU A 65 16.17 -10.42 0.11
N ILE A 66 15.00 -10.87 -0.37
CA ILE A 66 13.72 -10.76 0.35
C ILE A 66 13.81 -11.41 1.73
N LEU A 67 14.41 -12.60 1.83
CA LEU A 67 14.55 -13.31 3.11
C LEU A 67 15.48 -12.57 4.07
N LYS A 68 16.62 -12.07 3.58
CA LYS A 68 17.56 -11.28 4.41
C LYS A 68 16.91 -10.01 4.95
N GLU A 69 16.12 -9.32 4.14
CA GLU A 69 15.42 -8.11 4.58
C GLU A 69 14.33 -8.43 5.61
N ALA A 70 13.58 -9.53 5.41
CA ALA A 70 12.58 -9.98 6.37
C ALA A 70 13.20 -10.38 7.73
N GLU A 71 14.35 -11.08 7.72
CA GLU A 71 15.10 -11.42 8.93
C GLU A 71 15.59 -10.16 9.67
N LYS A 72 16.07 -9.16 8.94
CA LYS A 72 16.50 -7.88 9.50
C LYS A 72 15.35 -7.15 10.19
N LEU A 73 14.19 -7.06 9.52
CA LEU A 73 12.99 -6.41 10.07
C LEU A 73 12.39 -7.15 11.28
N ALA A 74 12.57 -8.46 11.36
CA ALA A 74 12.10 -9.26 12.50
C ALA A 74 13.06 -9.22 13.72
N GLY A 75 14.31 -8.77 13.52
CA GLY A 75 15.32 -8.63 14.56
C GLY A 75 15.41 -7.23 15.18
N GLU A 76 14.71 -6.24 14.61
CA GLU A 76 14.45 -4.90 15.19
C GLU A 76 13.18 -4.92 16.05
#